data_AF-A0A8J1TU60-F1
#
_entry.id   AF-A0A8J1TU60-F1
#
_cell.length_a   1.000
_cell.length_b   1.000
_cell.length_c   1.000
_cell.angle_alpha   90.00
_cell.angle_beta   90.00
_cell.angle_gamma   90.00
#
_symmetry.space_group_name_H-M   'P 1'
#
loop_
_entity.id
_entity.type
_entity.pdbx_description
1 polymer ?
#
loop_
_entity_poly.entity_id
_entity_poly.type
_entity_poly.pdbx_seq_one_letter_code
_entity_poly.pdbx_strand_id
1 'polypeptide(L)'
;MMKIIGLLAVCFIGVVEPWCPPCKRIAQATCTDMNTSGGSTYAVRRHCHGDDHRTCDTICKNLNNQDAQVAKRNMLCFNSLHVYQNRPRFPDGAGFEKLGLKIYRYNTCSRAACGPNYCCCRA
;
A
#
# COMPACT_ATOMS: atom_id res chain seq x y z
N MET A 1 54.57 -1.60 -4.35
CA MET A 1 54.12 -2.15 -3.05
C MET A 1 52.73 -1.61 -2.76
N MET A 2 51.75 -2.51 -2.78
CA MET A 2 50.31 -2.22 -2.75
C MET A 2 49.84 -2.14 -1.29
N LYS A 3 49.23 -1.02 -0.87
CA LYS A 3 48.52 -0.92 0.42
C LYS A 3 47.05 -1.21 0.18
N ILE A 4 46.57 -2.30 0.76
CA ILE A 4 45.19 -2.74 0.75
C ILE A 4 44.38 -1.78 1.62
N ILE A 5 43.46 -1.03 1.02
CA ILE A 5 42.46 -0.23 1.75
C ILE A 5 41.25 -1.16 1.94
N GLY A 6 40.98 -1.51 3.20
CA GLY A 6 39.91 -2.44 3.57
C GLY A 6 38.54 -1.94 3.13
N LEU A 7 37.83 -2.79 2.38
CA LEU A 7 36.41 -2.64 2.08
C LEU A 7 35.63 -2.82 3.40
N LEU A 8 35.13 -1.72 3.97
CA LEU A 8 34.05 -1.79 4.96
C LEU A 8 32.77 -2.19 4.21
N ALA A 9 32.44 -3.48 4.26
CA ALA A 9 31.12 -3.95 3.92
C ALA A 9 30.12 -3.36 4.92
N VAL A 10 29.48 -2.25 4.54
CA VAL A 10 28.31 -1.74 5.26
C VAL A 10 27.18 -2.73 4.98
N CYS A 11 27.03 -3.72 5.85
CA CYS A 11 25.77 -4.46 5.97
C CYS A 11 24.71 -3.43 6.35
N PHE A 12 23.97 -2.94 5.36
CA PHE A 12 22.67 -2.35 5.62
C PHE A 12 21.83 -3.46 6.24
N ILE A 13 21.75 -3.43 7.57
CA ILE A 13 20.74 -4.14 8.34
C ILE A 13 19.44 -3.45 7.94
N GLY A 14 18.89 -3.85 6.79
CA GLY A 14 17.59 -3.42 6.34
C GLY A 14 16.64 -3.81 7.46
N VAL A 15 16.09 -2.81 8.13
CA VAL A 15 14.94 -2.97 9.02
C VAL A 15 13.86 -3.63 8.18
N VAL A 16 13.73 -4.94 8.30
CA VAL A 16 12.61 -5.70 7.76
C VAL A 16 11.43 -5.26 8.60
N GLU A 17 10.72 -4.22 8.14
CA GLU A 17 9.45 -3.82 8.73
C GLU A 17 8.57 -5.09 8.81
N PRO A 18 8.10 -5.51 10.00
CA PRO A 18 7.31 -6.75 10.17
C PRO A 18 5.92 -6.66 9.52
N TRP A 19 5.62 -5.55 8.86
CA TRP A 19 4.41 -5.28 8.12
C TRP A 19 4.47 -5.95 6.75
N CYS A 20 4.01 -7.20 6.64
CA CYS A 20 3.67 -7.88 5.39
C CYS A 20 4.38 -7.33 4.12
N PRO A 21 5.62 -7.79 3.83
CA PRO A 21 6.44 -7.26 2.73
C PRO A 21 5.74 -7.04 1.37
N PRO A 22 4.80 -7.90 0.88
CA PRO A 22 4.11 -7.65 -0.39
C PRO A 22 2.84 -6.81 -0.27
N CYS A 23 2.35 -6.48 0.93
CA CYS A 23 1.02 -5.87 1.10
C CYS A 23 0.89 -4.51 0.40
N LYS A 24 1.92 -3.65 0.50
CA LYS A 24 1.95 -2.34 -0.18
C LYS A 24 1.89 -2.51 -1.71
N ARG A 25 2.62 -3.50 -2.25
CA ARG A 25 2.69 -3.79 -3.70
C ARG A 25 1.38 -4.32 -4.24
N ILE A 26 0.73 -5.20 -3.49
CA ILE A 26 -0.55 -5.79 -3.87
C ILE A 26 -1.65 -4.74 -3.80
N ALA A 27 -1.68 -3.93 -2.74
CA ALA A 27 -2.61 -2.81 -2.67
C ALA A 27 -2.46 -1.89 -3.90
N GLN A 28 -1.21 -1.56 -4.27
CA GLN A 28 -0.92 -0.74 -5.45
C GLN A 28 -1.40 -1.40 -6.75
N ALA A 29 -1.08 -2.67 -6.97
CA ALA A 29 -1.49 -3.42 -8.15
C ALA A 29 -3.03 -3.48 -8.25
N THR A 30 -3.71 -3.85 -7.16
CA THR A 30 -5.17 -3.93 -7.12
C THR A 30 -5.84 -2.57 -7.31
N CYS A 31 -5.34 -1.50 -6.69
CA CYS A 31 -5.90 -0.16 -6.93
C CYS A 31 -5.73 0.25 -8.40
N THR A 32 -4.56 0.00 -8.99
CA THR A 32 -4.26 0.35 -10.39
C THR A 32 -5.20 -0.39 -11.35
N ASP A 33 -5.39 -1.69 -11.15
CA ASP A 33 -6.32 -2.53 -11.93
C ASP A 33 -7.77 -2.04 -11.83
N MET A 34 -8.20 -1.63 -10.63
CA MET A 34 -9.55 -1.13 -10.41
C MET A 34 -9.80 0.28 -10.98
N ASN A 35 -8.75 1.02 -11.37
CA ASN A 35 -8.94 2.36 -11.91
C ASN A 35 -9.28 2.30 -13.42
N THR A 36 -10.58 2.26 -13.70
CA THR A 36 -11.08 2.29 -15.09
C THR A 36 -11.06 3.68 -15.74
N SER A 37 -10.77 4.74 -14.98
CA SER A 37 -10.73 6.11 -15.49
C SER A 37 -9.38 6.50 -16.12
N GLY A 38 -8.36 5.63 -16.01
CA GLY A 38 -6.99 5.96 -16.40
C GLY A 38 -6.33 6.97 -15.45
N GLY A 39 -5.14 7.45 -15.81
CA GLY A 39 -4.36 8.38 -15.00
C GLY A 39 -3.54 7.72 -13.89
N SER A 40 -2.93 8.55 -13.04
CA SER A 40 -2.03 8.09 -11.98
C SER A 40 -2.85 7.52 -10.81
N THR A 41 -2.47 6.32 -10.36
CA THR A 41 -3.18 5.61 -9.28
C THR A 41 -2.24 5.36 -8.11
N TYR A 42 -2.76 5.52 -6.89
CA TYR A 42 -1.98 5.37 -5.67
C TYR A 42 -2.75 4.55 -4.64
N ALA A 43 -2.08 3.55 -4.07
CA ALA A 43 -2.55 2.86 -2.87
C ALA A 43 -1.99 3.54 -1.62
N VAL A 44 -2.85 4.16 -0.84
CA VAL A 44 -2.48 4.99 0.31
C VAL A 44 -2.80 4.23 1.58
N ARG A 45 -1.77 3.90 2.37
CA ARG A 45 -1.96 3.21 3.65
C ARG A 45 -2.70 4.12 4.63
N ARG A 46 -3.74 3.60 5.27
CA ARG A 46 -4.42 4.30 6.37
C ARG A 46 -3.68 4.08 7.67
N HIS A 47 -3.58 5.13 8.47
CA HIS A 47 -3.17 5.03 9.86
C HIS A 47 -4.41 4.58 10.65
N CYS A 48 -4.29 3.46 11.36
CA CYS A 48 -5.41 2.84 12.08
C CYS A 48 -5.04 2.61 13.55
N HIS A 49 -4.84 3.71 14.27
CA HIS A 49 -4.53 3.72 15.70
C HIS A 49 -5.39 4.78 16.39
N GLY A 50 -5.94 4.45 17.55
CA GLY A 50 -6.80 5.35 18.34
C GLY A 50 -8.08 5.76 17.60
N ASP A 51 -8.43 7.05 17.70
CA ASP A 51 -9.68 7.63 17.18
C ASP A 51 -9.56 8.18 15.73
N ASP A 52 -8.60 7.69 14.92
CA ASP A 52 -8.49 8.11 13.52
C ASP A 52 -9.67 7.58 12.70
N HIS A 53 -10.67 8.43 12.53
CA HIS A 53 -11.91 8.17 11.79
C HIS A 53 -11.91 8.79 10.39
N ARG A 54 -10.74 9.23 9.87
CA ARG A 54 -10.68 9.87 8.55
C ARG A 54 -11.03 8.88 7.46
N THR A 55 -12.01 9.22 6.64
CA THR A 55 -12.45 8.44 5.48
C THR A 55 -11.38 8.47 4.38
N CYS A 56 -11.44 7.53 3.44
CA CYS A 56 -10.54 7.55 2.29
C CYS A 56 -10.78 8.78 1.40
N ASP A 57 -12.00 9.30 1.35
CA ASP A 57 -12.28 10.58 0.67
C ASP A 57 -11.47 11.73 1.27
N THR A 58 -11.47 11.86 2.60
CA THR A 58 -10.69 12.89 3.29
C THR A 58 -9.19 12.65 3.13
N ILE A 59 -8.75 11.39 3.18
CA ILE A 59 -7.33 11.06 3.04
C ILE A 59 -6.84 11.43 1.63
N CYS A 60 -7.51 10.98 0.57
CA CYS A 60 -7.07 11.24 -0.80
C CYS A 60 -6.98 12.76 -1.08
N LYS A 61 -7.97 13.54 -0.67
CA LYS A 61 -8.00 15.01 -0.86
C LYS A 61 -6.82 15.75 -0.21
N ASN A 62 -6.21 15.17 0.83
CA ASN A 62 -5.12 15.80 1.57
C ASN A 62 -3.71 15.38 1.09
N LEU A 63 -3.59 14.71 -0.06
CA LEU A 63 -2.31 14.24 -0.61
C LEU A 63 -1.68 15.20 -1.62
N ASN A 64 -2.34 16.34 -1.88
CA ASN A 64 -1.98 17.29 -2.92
C ASN A 64 -0.52 17.78 -2.83
N ASN A 65 0.10 17.81 -1.64
CA ASN A 65 1.46 18.33 -1.47
C ASN A 65 2.57 17.27 -1.63
N GLN A 66 2.25 16.02 -1.94
CA GLN A 66 3.25 14.94 -2.00
C GLN A 66 3.89 14.75 -3.38
N ASP A 67 3.24 15.21 -4.44
CA ASP A 67 3.71 15.08 -5.81
C ASP A 67 3.19 16.24 -6.67
N ALA A 68 4.04 16.78 -7.55
CA ALA A 68 3.70 17.96 -8.36
C ALA A 68 2.59 17.72 -9.40
N GLN A 69 2.42 16.48 -9.87
CA GLN A 69 1.31 16.08 -10.74
C GLN A 69 0.03 15.92 -9.93
N VAL A 70 0.13 15.44 -8.70
CA VAL A 70 -0.97 15.28 -7.75
C VAL A 70 -1.50 16.64 -7.26
N ALA A 71 -0.60 17.60 -6.98
CA ALA A 71 -0.93 18.96 -6.51
C ALA A 71 -1.90 19.71 -7.42
N LYS A 72 -1.85 19.42 -8.73
CA LYS A 72 -2.64 20.13 -9.74
C LYS A 72 -4.01 19.50 -10.00
N ARG A 73 -4.28 18.29 -9.50
CA ARG A 73 -5.40 17.46 -10.00
C ARG A 73 -6.47 17.10 -8.97
N ASN A 74 -6.32 17.49 -7.69
CA ASN A 74 -7.27 17.16 -6.61
C ASN A 74 -7.62 15.66 -6.59
N MET A 75 -6.84 14.89 -5.84
CA MET A 75 -7.00 13.43 -5.78
C MET A 75 -8.41 13.01 -5.36
N LEU A 76 -8.95 12.04 -6.10
CA LEU A 76 -10.24 11.44 -5.83
C LEU A 76 -10.07 10.02 -5.32
N CYS A 77 -10.86 9.65 -4.31
CA CYS A 77 -10.99 8.25 -3.93
C CYS A 77 -11.99 7.55 -4.86
N PHE A 78 -11.70 6.31 -5.24
CA PHE A 78 -12.64 5.47 -6.01
C PHE A 78 -12.82 4.08 -5.40
N ASN A 79 -11.96 3.65 -4.48
CA ASN A 79 -12.17 2.43 -3.71
C ASN A 79 -11.37 2.44 -2.40
N SER A 80 -11.62 1.44 -1.56
CA SER A 80 -10.81 1.17 -0.38
C SER A 80 -10.69 -0.35 -0.14
N LEU A 81 -9.57 -0.75 0.47
CA LEU A 81 -9.17 -2.15 0.61
C LEU A 81 -8.84 -2.47 2.08
N HIS A 82 -9.16 -3.69 2.50
CA HIS A 82 -8.47 -4.35 3.62
C HIS A 82 -7.52 -5.39 3.07
N VAL A 83 -6.21 -5.14 3.18
CA VAL A 83 -5.18 -6.13 2.89
C VAL A 83 -4.85 -6.87 4.19
N TYR A 84 -5.17 -8.16 4.24
CA TYR A 84 -4.92 -8.98 5.43
C TYR A 84 -3.43 -9.32 5.54
N GLN A 85 -2.85 -9.01 6.70
CA GLN A 85 -1.45 -9.31 7.01
C GLN A 85 -1.31 -10.74 7.56
N ASN A 86 -0.07 -11.24 7.64
CA ASN A 86 0.29 -12.54 8.24
C ASN A 86 -0.49 -13.73 7.67
N ARG A 87 -0.85 -13.67 6.38
CA ARG A 87 -1.42 -14.80 5.65
C ARG A 87 -0.30 -15.70 5.13
N PRO A 88 -0.52 -17.03 5.06
CA PRO A 88 0.42 -17.94 4.44
C PRO A 88 0.77 -17.41 3.04
N ARG A 89 2.06 -17.20 2.80
CA ARG A 89 2.55 -17.12 1.42
C ARG A 89 2.53 -18.54 0.89
N PHE A 90 2.22 -18.72 -0.38
CA PHE A 90 2.52 -20.00 -1.04
C PHE A 90 4.00 -20.30 -0.74
N PRO A 91 4.33 -21.38 -0.02
CA PRO A 91 5.72 -21.78 0.10
C PRO A 91 6.22 -22.05 -1.32
N ASP A 92 7.42 -21.58 -1.63
CA ASP A 92 8.05 -21.77 -2.94
C ASP A 92 7.99 -23.27 -3.30
N GLY A 93 7.02 -23.66 -4.13
CA GLY A 93 6.86 -25.01 -4.68
C GLY A 93 5.86 -25.98 -4.04
N ALA A 94 5.04 -25.64 -3.02
CA ALA A 94 4.30 -26.69 -2.26
C ALA A 94 2.76 -26.57 -2.15
N GLY A 95 2.07 -25.73 -2.93
CA GLY A 95 0.68 -25.35 -2.60
C GLY A 95 -0.42 -25.69 -3.61
N PHE A 96 -0.59 -26.93 -4.06
CA PHE A 96 -1.84 -27.29 -4.77
C PHE A 96 -3.05 -27.03 -3.85
N GLU A 97 -4.09 -26.39 -4.38
CA GLU A 97 -5.35 -26.10 -3.69
C GLU A 97 -5.22 -25.30 -2.36
N LYS A 98 -4.23 -24.42 -2.26
CA LYS A 98 -4.06 -23.52 -1.09
C LYS A 98 -4.56 -22.11 -1.38
N LEU A 99 -5.04 -21.43 -0.32
CA LEU A 99 -5.38 -20.02 -0.38
C LEU A 99 -4.11 -19.16 -0.44
N GLY A 100 -4.12 -18.17 -1.34
CA GLY A 100 -3.09 -17.15 -1.41
C GLY A 100 -3.39 -15.94 -0.51
N LEU A 101 -2.94 -14.77 -0.97
CA LEU A 101 -3.11 -13.52 -0.26
C LEU A 101 -4.58 -13.08 -0.29
N LYS A 102 -5.07 -12.57 0.85
CA LYS A 102 -6.47 -12.16 1.01
C LYS A 102 -6.57 -10.64 1.01
N ILE A 103 -7.44 -10.12 0.15
CA ILE A 103 -7.83 -8.71 0.12
C ILE A 103 -9.36 -8.66 0.17
N TYR A 104 -9.90 -7.73 0.96
CA TYR A 104 -11.31 -7.39 0.91
C TYR A 104 -11.48 -6.01 0.27
N ARG A 105 -12.38 -5.93 -0.72
CA ARG A 105 -12.72 -4.71 -1.45
C ARG A 105 -14.00 -4.11 -0.87
N TYR A 106 -13.95 -2.86 -0.43
CA TYR A 106 -15.09 -2.21 0.22
C TYR A 106 -16.05 -1.54 -0.75
N ASN A 107 -15.62 -1.14 -1.95
CA ASN A 107 -16.44 -0.38 -2.89
C ASN A 107 -17.03 0.91 -2.31
N THR A 108 -16.34 1.50 -1.33
CA THR A 108 -16.71 2.78 -0.74
C THR A 108 -15.46 3.53 -0.29
N CYS A 109 -15.56 4.86 -0.26
CA CYS A 109 -14.55 5.76 0.25
C CYS A 109 -14.94 6.44 1.57
N SER A 110 -16.21 6.29 1.99
CA SER A 110 -16.80 6.99 3.15
C SER A 110 -16.69 6.23 4.47
N ARG A 111 -16.10 5.03 4.49
CA ARG A 111 -15.99 4.22 5.71
C ARG A 111 -14.92 4.77 6.65
N ALA A 112 -15.36 5.40 7.73
CA ALA A 112 -14.52 6.05 8.74
C ALA A 112 -13.73 5.05 9.62
N ALA A 113 -14.32 3.91 9.97
CA ALA A 113 -13.68 2.90 10.82
C ALA A 113 -12.45 2.25 10.15
N CYS A 114 -11.64 1.54 10.94
CA CYS A 114 -10.47 0.78 10.48
C CYS A 114 -10.77 -0.53 9.75
N GLY A 115 -11.94 -0.60 9.12
CA GLY A 115 -12.26 -1.65 8.16
C GLY A 115 -11.27 -1.63 6.99
N PRO A 116 -11.26 -0.60 6.14
CA PRO A 116 -10.20 -0.44 5.15
C PRO A 116 -8.89 -0.01 5.80
N ASN A 117 -7.78 -0.59 5.37
CA ASN A 117 -6.42 -0.21 5.75
C ASN A 117 -5.60 0.38 4.59
N TYR A 118 -6.16 0.40 3.37
CA TYR A 118 -5.65 1.15 2.22
C TYR A 118 -6.79 1.89 1.49
N CYS A 119 -6.47 3.07 0.96
CA CYS A 119 -7.32 3.85 0.08
C CYS A 119 -6.79 3.77 -1.36
N CYS A 120 -7.68 3.62 -2.33
CA CYS A 120 -7.34 3.73 -3.74
C CYS A 120 -7.68 5.15 -4.22
N CYS A 121 -6.63 5.93 -4.45
CA CYS A 121 -6.73 7.32 -4.90
C CYS A 121 -6.25 7.45 -6.35
N ARG A 122 -6.86 8.35 -7.12
CA ARG A 122 -6.44 8.68 -8.48
C ARG A 122 -6.33 10.19 -8.69
N ALA A 123 -5.41 10.58 -9.57
CA ALA A 123 -5.24 11.95 -10.08
C ALA A 123 -5.88 12.10 -11.46
#